data_AF-A0A9D8APP1-F1
#
_entry.id   AF-A0A9D8APP1-F1
#
_cell.length_a   1.000
_cell.length_b   1.000
_cell.length_c   1.000
_cell.angle_alpha   90.00
_cell.angle_beta   90.00
_cell.angle_gamma   90.00
#
_symmetry.space_group_name_H-M   'P 1'
#
loop_
_entity.id
_entity.type
_entity.pdbx_description
1 polymer ?
#
loop_
_entity_poly.entity_id
_entity_poly.type
_entity_poly.pdbx_seq_one_letter_code
_entity_poly.pdbx_strand_id
1 'polypeptide(L)'
;MKTASKSWLVVHIFYPILAFLLEGFIRFVSSKFTFSMNTFSGSTLAMSQGLFCIFVSQSLLNAKIILDDEDKKQSRIMWVTVFTSVAIVCFVLFGLIVFSSTLFDYHDIQVAKEIKKSFEIVVFISFVFVLPMATRIQSSFDLRTNLK
;
A
#
# COMPACT_ATOMS: atom_id res chain seq x y z
N MET A 1 -2.18 11.82 24.89
CA MET A 1 -3.08 11.19 23.89
C MET A 1 -2.59 11.20 22.43
N LYS A 2 -1.56 11.96 22.01
CA LYS A 2 -1.11 12.00 20.59
C LYS A 2 -0.08 10.93 20.16
N THR A 3 0.49 10.15 21.08
CA THR A 3 1.58 9.19 20.80
C THR A 3 1.10 7.84 20.25
N ALA A 4 -0.08 7.37 20.67
CA ALA A 4 -0.67 6.13 20.17
C ALA A 4 -1.04 6.23 18.67
N SER A 5 -1.53 7.39 18.24
CA SER A 5 -1.83 7.68 16.84
C SER A 5 -0.56 7.68 15.96
N LYS A 6 0.55 8.26 16.45
CA LYS A 6 1.82 8.25 15.72
C LYS A 6 2.44 6.85 15.62
N SER A 7 2.38 6.06 16.68
CA SER A 7 2.93 4.70 16.70
C SER A 7 2.16 3.76 15.77
N TRP A 8 0.83 3.90 15.69
CA TRP A 8 0.02 3.17 14.73
C TRP A 8 0.38 3.51 13.29
N LEU A 9 0.55 4.80 12.98
CA LEU A 9 0.98 5.24 11.66
C LEU A 9 2.35 4.69 11.29
N VAL A 10 3.33 4.70 12.21
CA VAL A 10 4.67 4.19 11.92
C VAL A 10 4.64 2.68 11.64
N VAL A 11 3.95 1.89 12.47
CA VAL A 11 3.93 0.43 12.30
C VAL A 11 3.12 0.00 11.08
N HIS A 12 1.97 0.62 10.83
CA HIS A 12 1.04 0.15 9.79
C HIS A 12 1.18 0.88 8.46
N ILE A 13 1.79 2.08 8.43
CA ILE A 13 2.05 2.85 7.20
C ILE A 13 3.52 2.78 6.82
N PHE A 14 4.42 3.06 7.76
CA PHE A 14 5.84 3.23 7.43
C PHE A 14 6.52 1.87 7.15
N TYR A 15 6.21 0.83 7.94
CA TYR A 15 6.83 -0.49 7.77
C TYR A 15 6.56 -1.13 6.39
N PRO A 16 5.32 -1.13 5.86
CA PRO A 16 5.07 -1.70 4.52
C PRO A 16 5.72 -0.88 3.40
N ILE A 17 5.77 0.44 3.53
CA ILE A 17 6.32 1.35 2.52
C ILE A 17 7.86 1.39 2.59
N LEU A 18 8.46 1.00 3.72
CA LEU A 18 9.90 1.02 3.92
C LEU A 18 10.63 0.17 2.89
N ALA A 19 10.09 -0.99 2.50
CA ALA A 19 10.68 -1.85 1.48
C ALA A 19 10.80 -1.11 0.13
N PHE A 20 9.74 -0.42 -0.29
CA PHE A 20 9.74 0.40 -1.50
C PHE A 20 10.73 1.58 -1.42
N LEU A 21 10.79 2.27 -0.27
CA LEU A 21 11.73 3.38 -0.07
C LEU A 21 13.19 2.92 -0.04
N LEU A 22 13.48 1.80 0.62
CA LEU A 22 14.82 1.20 0.67
C LEU A 22 15.28 0.78 -0.72
N GLU A 23 14.42 0.11 -1.49
CA GLU A 23 14.76 -0.27 -2.86
C GLU A 23 15.05 0.97 -3.73
N GLY A 24 14.20 2.00 -3.63
CA GLY A 24 14.39 3.26 -4.34
C GLY A 24 15.70 3.94 -3.99
N PHE A 25 16.04 3.97 -2.69
CA PHE A 25 17.31 4.52 -2.21
C PHE A 25 18.52 3.73 -2.72
N ILE A 26 18.49 2.40 -2.65
CA ILE A 26 19.57 1.53 -3.16
C ILE A 26 19.79 1.79 -4.66
N ARG A 27 18.71 1.84 -5.45
CA ARG A 27 18.78 2.10 -6.90
C ARG A 27 19.29 3.51 -7.21
N PHE A 28 18.92 4.51 -6.41
CA PHE A 28 19.38 5.89 -6.55
C PHE A 28 20.89 6.03 -6.28
N VAL A 29 21.39 5.37 -5.23
CA VAL A 29 22.84 5.34 -4.96
C VAL A 29 23.57 4.57 -6.06
N SER A 30 23.02 3.44 -6.50
CA SER A 30 23.57 2.64 -7.60
C SER A 30 23.59 3.38 -8.94
N SER A 31 22.65 4.30 -9.18
CA SER A 31 22.58 5.11 -10.41
C SER A 31 23.42 6.38 -10.36
N LYS A 32 24.36 6.48 -9.40
CA LYS A 32 25.20 7.68 -9.18
C LYS A 32 24.35 8.94 -8.99
N PHE A 33 23.30 8.85 -8.17
CA PHE A 33 22.39 9.98 -7.87
C PHE A 33 21.54 10.45 -9.06
N THR A 34 21.33 9.59 -10.06
CA THR A 34 20.44 9.91 -11.19
C THR A 34 19.01 9.49 -10.84
N PHE A 35 18.08 10.45 -10.84
CA PHE A 35 16.66 10.20 -10.60
C PHE A 35 15.97 9.81 -11.92
N SER A 36 15.42 8.61 -12.00
CA SER A 36 14.70 8.09 -13.16
C SER A 36 13.43 7.35 -12.72
N MET A 37 12.46 7.20 -13.62
CA MET A 37 11.28 6.35 -13.36
C MET A 37 11.66 4.89 -13.04
N ASN A 38 12.85 4.44 -13.46
CA ASN A 38 13.36 3.12 -13.11
C ASN A 38 13.92 3.03 -11.67
N THR A 39 14.10 4.17 -10.99
CA THR A 39 14.60 4.23 -9.61
C THR A 39 13.59 3.60 -8.65
N PHE A 40 12.28 3.71 -8.91
CA PHE A 40 11.24 3.11 -8.08
C PHE A 40 10.53 1.98 -8.83
N SER A 41 10.45 0.81 -8.20
CA SER A 41 9.78 -0.35 -8.79
C SER A 41 8.28 -0.30 -8.50
N GLY A 42 7.45 -0.22 -9.57
CA GLY A 42 6.00 -0.22 -9.39
C GLY A 42 5.44 -1.55 -8.87
N SER A 43 6.13 -2.67 -9.10
CA SER A 43 5.76 -3.95 -8.47
C SER A 43 5.96 -3.89 -6.96
N THR A 44 7.09 -3.37 -6.49
CA THR A 44 7.35 -3.24 -5.05
C THR A 44 6.39 -2.26 -4.41
N LEU A 45 6.00 -1.19 -5.11
CA LEU A 45 4.95 -0.29 -4.64
C LEU A 45 3.60 -1.01 -4.50
N ALA A 46 3.21 -1.80 -5.51
CA ALA A 46 1.96 -2.56 -5.50
C ALA A 46 1.92 -3.55 -4.34
N MET A 47 3.01 -4.29 -4.11
CA MET A 47 3.14 -5.21 -2.98
C MET A 47 3.07 -4.47 -1.64
N SER A 48 3.84 -3.40 -1.49
CA SER A 48 3.88 -2.57 -0.28
C SER A 48 2.51 -1.98 0.06
N GLN A 49 1.79 -1.52 -0.97
CA GLN A 49 0.44 -0.99 -0.84
C GLN A 49 -0.58 -2.09 -0.52
N GLY A 50 -0.46 -3.28 -1.10
CA GLY A 50 -1.30 -4.43 -0.76
C GLY A 50 -1.16 -4.82 0.71
N LEU A 51 0.08 -4.92 1.21
CA LEU A 51 0.38 -5.20 2.61
C LEU A 51 -0.13 -4.09 3.54
N PHE A 52 0.06 -2.83 3.14
CA PHE A 52 -0.49 -1.68 3.83
C PHE A 52 -2.01 -1.80 4.06
N CYS A 53 -2.75 -2.08 2.98
CA CYS A 53 -4.19 -2.25 3.05
C CYS A 53 -4.62 -3.40 3.97
N ILE A 54 -3.89 -4.53 3.97
CA ILE A 54 -4.13 -5.65 4.89
C ILE A 54 -3.91 -5.22 6.36
N PHE A 55 -2.83 -4.50 6.64
CA PHE A 55 -2.54 -4.06 8.00
C PHE A 55 -3.57 -3.06 8.53
N VAL A 56 -4.08 -2.18 7.67
CA VAL A 56 -5.17 -1.26 8.01
C VAL A 56 -6.46 -2.04 8.24
N SER A 57 -6.79 -3.02 7.41
CA SER A 57 -8.01 -3.83 7.59
C SER A 57 -7.97 -4.66 8.87
N GLN A 58 -6.83 -5.29 9.19
CA GLN A 58 -6.62 -6.00 10.45
C GLN A 58 -6.72 -5.07 11.66
N SER A 59 -6.16 -3.86 11.56
CA SER A 59 -6.28 -2.85 12.63
C SER A 59 -7.72 -2.45 12.89
N LEU A 60 -8.50 -2.25 11.83
CA LEU A 60 -9.93 -1.95 11.93
C LEU A 60 -10.68 -3.10 12.60
N LEU A 61 -10.44 -4.35 12.18
CA LEU A 61 -11.07 -5.53 12.77
C LEU A 61 -10.75 -5.68 14.27
N ASN A 62 -9.51 -5.40 14.66
CA ASN A 62 -9.04 -5.50 16.04
C ASN A 62 -9.40 -4.28 16.91
N ALA A 63 -9.98 -3.22 16.32
CA ALA A 63 -10.42 -2.05 17.06
C ALA A 63 -11.57 -2.44 18.01
N LYS A 64 -11.35 -2.26 19.32
CA LYS A 64 -12.41 -2.40 20.33
C LYS A 64 -13.40 -1.24 20.18
N ILE A 65 -14.51 -1.50 19.50
CA ILE A 65 -15.65 -0.58 19.49
C ILE A 65 -16.38 -0.76 20.83
N ILE A 66 -16.62 0.36 21.52
CA ILE A 66 -17.51 0.41 22.69
C ILE A 66 -18.92 0.09 22.15
N LEU A 67 -19.51 -0.99 22.67
CA LEU A 67 -20.61 -1.79 22.11
C LEU A 67 -21.94 -1.08 21.75
N ASP A 68 -22.08 0.23 21.88
CA ASP A 68 -23.38 0.92 21.79
C ASP A 68 -23.65 1.64 20.45
N ASP A 69 -22.77 1.55 19.45
CA ASP A 69 -22.90 2.31 18.19
C ASP A 69 -22.89 1.37 16.96
N GLU A 70 -24.07 0.83 16.63
CA GLU A 70 -24.27 -0.06 15.46
C GLU A 70 -23.90 0.62 14.13
N ASP A 71 -24.04 1.96 14.03
CA ASP A 71 -23.64 2.72 12.83
C ASP A 71 -22.12 2.70 12.65
N LYS A 72 -21.35 2.83 13.74
CA LYS A 72 -19.88 2.70 13.69
C LYS A 72 -19.43 1.29 13.33
N LYS A 73 -20.16 0.26 13.78
CA LYS A 73 -19.87 -1.14 13.46
C LYS A 73 -20.08 -1.44 11.98
N GLN A 74 -21.17 -0.93 11.40
CA GLN A 74 -21.43 -1.07 9.96
C GLN A 74 -20.40 -0.31 9.11
N SER A 75 -20.09 0.94 9.49
CA SER A 75 -19.06 1.75 8.84
C SER A 75 -17.69 1.05 8.85
N ARG A 76 -17.30 0.45 9.98
CA ARG A 76 -16.05 -0.33 10.07
C ARG A 76 -16.02 -1.49 9.07
N ILE A 77 -17.08 -2.30 9.00
CA ILE A 77 -17.15 -3.46 8.09
C ILE A 77 -17.02 -3.00 6.63
N MET A 78 -17.65 -1.87 6.28
CA MET A 78 -17.51 -1.26 4.96
C MET A 78 -16.06 -0.91 4.66
N TRP A 79 -15.36 -0.21 5.57
CA TRP A 79 -13.96 0.18 5.37
C TRP A 79 -13.01 -1.00 5.31
N VAL A 80 -13.22 -2.03 6.15
CA VAL A 80 -12.46 -3.29 6.09
C VAL A 80 -12.60 -3.94 4.71
N THR A 81 -13.82 -4.01 4.20
CA THR A 81 -14.10 -4.55 2.86
C THR A 81 -13.41 -3.73 1.78
N VAL A 82 -13.49 -2.40 1.83
CA VAL A 82 -12.82 -1.52 0.85
C VAL A 82 -11.31 -1.71 0.84
N PHE A 83 -10.66 -1.70 2.01
CA PHE A 83 -9.21 -1.92 2.07
C PHE A 83 -8.81 -3.32 1.62
N THR A 84 -9.58 -4.34 1.97
CA THR A 84 -9.32 -5.72 1.54
C THR A 84 -9.45 -5.84 0.02
N SER A 85 -10.48 -5.23 -0.58
CA SER A 85 -10.64 -5.18 -2.04
C SER A 85 -9.48 -4.48 -2.72
N VAL A 86 -9.04 -3.33 -2.20
CA VAL A 86 -7.86 -2.62 -2.72
C VAL A 86 -6.61 -3.49 -2.59
N ALA A 87 -6.42 -4.21 -1.48
CA ALA A 87 -5.29 -5.12 -1.30
C ALA A 87 -5.26 -6.21 -2.38
N ILE A 88 -6.40 -6.85 -2.65
CA ILE A 88 -6.52 -7.88 -3.70
C ILE A 88 -6.13 -7.29 -5.06
N VAL A 89 -6.66 -6.11 -5.42
CA VAL A 89 -6.33 -5.43 -6.68
C VAL A 89 -4.83 -5.12 -6.75
N CYS A 90 -4.21 -4.66 -5.66
CA CYS A 90 -2.77 -4.41 -5.59
C CYS A 90 -1.94 -5.68 -5.82
N PHE A 91 -2.33 -6.82 -5.23
CA PHE A 91 -1.63 -8.09 -5.47
C PHE A 91 -1.80 -8.62 -6.90
N VAL A 92 -2.97 -8.43 -7.51
CA VAL A 92 -3.19 -8.74 -8.93
C VAL A 92 -2.29 -7.87 -9.81
N LEU A 93 -2.25 -6.55 -9.56
CA LEU A 93 -1.38 -5.62 -10.30
C LEU A 93 0.10 -5.95 -10.10
N PHE A 94 0.51 -6.34 -8.89
CA PHE A 94 1.86 -6.84 -8.63
C PHE A 94 2.20 -8.03 -9.54
N GLY A 95 1.32 -9.04 -9.58
CA GLY A 95 1.50 -10.21 -10.44
C GLY A 95 1.59 -9.83 -11.92
N LEU A 96 0.73 -8.93 -12.40
CA LEU A 96 0.73 -8.46 -13.79
C LEU A 96 2.01 -7.69 -14.15
N ILE A 97 2.51 -6.83 -13.26
CA ILE A 97 3.76 -6.07 -13.47
C ILE A 97 4.95 -7.02 -13.53
N VAL A 98 5.03 -7.97 -12.59
CA VAL A 98 6.11 -8.97 -12.57
C VAL A 98 6.07 -9.83 -13.83
N PHE A 99 4.89 -10.35 -14.19
CA PHE A 99 4.71 -11.16 -15.39
C PHE A 99 5.07 -10.39 -16.68
N SER A 100 4.65 -9.14 -16.80
CA SER A 100 5.00 -8.28 -17.93
C SER A 100 6.50 -8.00 -18.00
N SER A 101 7.16 -7.87 -16.85
CA SER A 101 8.63 -7.72 -16.79
C SER A 101 9.33 -8.99 -17.28
N THR A 102 8.88 -10.16 -16.84
CA THR A 102 9.45 -11.44 -17.29
C THR A 102 9.24 -11.66 -18.79
N LEU A 103 8.07 -11.32 -19.33
CA LEU A 103 7.80 -11.40 -20.78
C LEU A 103 8.71 -10.48 -21.60
N PHE A 104 8.97 -9.26 -21.10
CA PHE A 104 9.91 -8.35 -21.74
C PHE A 104 11.33 -8.93 -21.77
N ASP A 105 11.81 -9.44 -20.63
CA ASP A 105 13.18 -9.97 -20.52
C ASP A 105 13.40 -11.23 -21.38
N TYR A 106 12.37 -12.05 -21.62
CA TYR A 106 12.49 -13.30 -22.39
C TYR A 106 12.17 -13.18 -23.88
N HIS A 107 11.23 -12.31 -24.27
CA HIS A 107 10.74 -12.24 -25.66
C HIS A 107 10.96 -10.89 -26.35
N ASP A 108 11.58 -9.90 -25.67
CA ASP A 108 11.83 -8.53 -26.16
C ASP A 108 10.57 -7.86 -26.77
N ILE A 109 9.41 -8.17 -26.20
CA ILE A 109 8.13 -7.65 -26.67
C ILE A 109 8.00 -6.22 -26.17
N GLN A 110 8.25 -5.24 -27.05
CA GLN A 110 8.11 -3.81 -26.73
C GLN A 110 6.72 -3.44 -26.17
N VAL A 111 5.66 -4.12 -26.62
CA VAL A 111 4.29 -3.92 -26.11
C VAL A 111 4.18 -4.24 -24.61
N ALA A 112 4.95 -5.21 -24.11
CA ALA A 112 4.96 -5.55 -22.68
C ALA A 112 5.50 -4.40 -21.81
N LYS A 113 6.41 -3.57 -22.37
CA LYS A 113 6.96 -2.40 -21.68
C LYS A 113 5.91 -1.30 -21.50
N GLU A 114 5.07 -1.05 -22.49
CA GLU A 114 3.99 -0.06 -22.41
C GLU A 114 2.87 -0.50 -21.46
N ILE A 115 2.51 -1.79 -21.52
CA ILE A 115 1.54 -2.41 -20.61
C ILE A 115 2.04 -2.31 -19.16
N LYS A 116 3.31 -2.68 -18.92
CA LYS A 116 3.94 -2.53 -17.60
C LYS A 116 3.84 -1.09 -17.09
N LYS A 117 4.25 -0.11 -17.90
CA LYS A 117 4.21 1.30 -17.51
C LYS A 117 2.80 1.77 -17.16
N SER A 118 1.80 1.29 -17.90
CA SER A 118 0.39 1.60 -17.61
C SER A 118 -0.04 1.06 -16.25
N PHE A 119 0.31 -0.18 -15.92
CA PHE A 119 0.04 -0.75 -14.60
C PHE A 119 0.77 -0.03 -13.47
N GLU A 120 2.04 0.35 -13.68
CA GLU A 120 2.81 1.11 -12.69
C GLU A 120 2.14 2.47 -12.39
N ILE A 121 1.66 3.18 -13.41
CA ILE A 121 0.93 4.45 -13.23
C ILE A 121 -0.34 4.25 -12.40
N VAL A 122 -1.12 3.20 -12.68
CA VAL A 122 -2.33 2.88 -11.91
C VAL A 122 -2.01 2.65 -10.43
N VAL A 123 -0.93 1.91 -10.14
CA VAL A 123 -0.47 1.66 -8.76
C VAL A 123 -0.06 2.97 -8.09
N PHE A 124 0.72 3.82 -8.76
CA PHE A 124 1.12 5.12 -8.22
C PHE A 124 -0.07 6.02 -7.90
N ILE A 125 -1.04 6.11 -8.80
CA ILE A 125 -2.27 6.88 -8.58
C ILE A 125 -3.02 6.32 -7.37
N SER A 126 -3.20 5.00 -7.32
CA SER A 126 -3.89 4.33 -6.21
C SER A 126 -3.24 4.63 -4.86
N PHE A 127 -1.90 4.58 -4.79
CA PHE A 127 -1.14 4.88 -3.58
C PHE A 127 -1.41 6.29 -3.04
N VAL A 128 -1.46 7.29 -3.94
CA VAL A 128 -1.75 8.69 -3.58
C VAL A 128 -3.14 8.86 -2.97
N PHE A 129 -4.12 8.03 -3.36
CA PHE A 129 -5.47 8.07 -2.80
C PHE A 129 -5.62 7.26 -1.50
N VAL A 130 -4.95 6.10 -1.42
CA VAL A 130 -5.08 5.15 -0.31
C VAL A 130 -4.46 5.68 0.98
N LEU A 131 -3.37 6.44 0.91
CA LEU A 131 -2.72 7.05 2.06
C LEU A 131 -3.61 8.08 2.79
N PRO A 132 -4.16 9.11 2.12
CA PRO A 132 -5.11 10.05 2.74
C PRO A 132 -6.36 9.37 3.29
N MET A 133 -6.85 8.33 2.62
CA MET A 133 -8.03 7.58 3.06
C MET A 133 -7.77 6.86 4.38
N ALA A 134 -6.63 6.17 4.50
CA ALA A 134 -6.24 5.47 5.72
C ALA A 134 -5.96 6.42 6.89
N THR A 135 -5.35 7.58 6.64
CA THR A 135 -5.12 8.58 7.71
C THR A 135 -6.43 9.16 8.23
N ARG A 136 -7.41 9.42 7.36
CA ARG A 136 -8.77 9.83 7.78
C ARG A 136 -9.43 8.75 8.64
N ILE A 137 -9.38 7.49 8.20
CA ILE A 137 -10.03 6.37 8.90
C ILE A 137 -9.38 6.12 10.27
N GLN A 138 -8.06 6.23 10.36
CA GLN A 138 -7.39 6.19 11.65
C GLN A 138 -7.94 7.24 12.62
N SER A 139 -8.12 8.48 12.15
CA SER A 139 -8.66 9.55 12.99
C SER A 139 -10.13 9.31 13.38
N SER A 140 -10.93 8.71 12.50
CA SER A 140 -12.35 8.42 12.75
C SER A 140 -12.58 7.31 13.79
N PHE A 141 -11.68 6.33 13.86
CA PHE A 141 -11.86 5.15 14.73
C PHE A 141 -10.91 5.11 15.95
N ASP A 142 -10.11 6.17 16.18
CA ASP A 142 -9.03 6.23 17.19
C ASP A 142 -8.26 4.91 17.29
N LEU A 143 -7.77 4.43 16.14
CA LEU A 143 -7.06 3.15 16.05
C LEU A 143 -5.77 3.23 16.88
N ARG A 144 -5.79 2.62 18.07
CA ARG A 144 -4.63 2.50 18.95
C ARG A 144 -3.87 1.21 18.64
N THR A 145 -2.55 1.31 18.61
CA THR A 145 -1.67 0.14 18.62
C THR A 145 -1.78 -0.55 19.98
N ASN A 146 -2.48 -1.68 20.02
CA ASN A 146 -2.36 -2.63 21.13
C ASN A 146 -1.09 -3.47 20.92
N LEU A 147 0.09 -2.84 20.98
CA LEU A 147 1.33 -3.58 21.23
C LEU A 147 1.27 -3.97 22.72
N LYS A 148 0.81 -5.18 22.99
CA LYS A 148 1.03 -5.87 24.27
C LYS A 148 2.32 -6.66 24.18
#